data_AF-A0AAN8EJK4-F1
#
_entry.id   AF-A0AAN8EJK4-F1
#
_cell.length_a   1.000
_cell.length_b   1.000
_cell.length_c   1.000
_cell.angle_alpha   90.00
_cell.angle_beta   90.00
_cell.angle_gamma   90.00
#
_symmetry.space_group_name_H-M   'P 1'
#
loop_
_entity.id
_entity.type
_entity.pdbx_description
1 polymer ?
#
loop_
_entity_poly.entity_id
_entity_poly.type
_entity_poly.pdbx_seq_one_letter_code
_entity_poly.pdbx_strand_id
1 'polypeptide(L)' 'MSTVERLDKPSAYYAAKKRRRSDREERDRDAQPKQEEDPLKDATTIYVGNLSFYTTEEQIHELFSKYGHTFSLPDMQNAV' A
#
# COMPACT_ATOMS: atom_id res chain seq x y z
N MET A 1 59.25 29.10 -6.96
CA MET A 1 58.09 28.23 -6.62
C MET A 1 56.82 29.03 -6.85
N SER A 2 56.05 28.70 -7.89
CA SER A 2 54.78 29.37 -8.20
C SER A 2 53.69 28.76 -7.33
N THR A 3 53.14 29.53 -6.39
CA THR A 3 52.06 29.13 -5.47
C THR A 3 50.68 29.45 -6.02
N VAL A 4 50.53 29.56 -7.34
CA VAL A 4 49.22 29.83 -7.95
C VAL A 4 48.50 28.50 -8.10
N GLU A 5 47.71 28.15 -7.10
CA GLU A 5 46.74 27.07 -7.22
C GLU A 5 45.81 27.41 -8.40
N ARG A 6 45.86 26.54 -9.40
CA ARG A 6 45.08 26.58 -10.64
C ARG A 6 43.58 26.74 -10.33
N LEU A 7 43.05 27.95 -10.59
CA LEU A 7 41.67 28.40 -10.32
C LEU A 7 40.61 27.75 -11.22
N ASP A 8 41.02 26.87 -12.14
CA ASP A 8 40.15 26.06 -13.00
C ASP A 8 39.32 25.01 -12.26
N LYS A 9 39.59 24.78 -10.97
CA LYS A 9 38.83 23.81 -10.17
C LYS A 9 37.66 24.51 -9.47
N PRO A 10 36.44 23.94 -9.53
CA PRO A 10 35.33 24.45 -8.74
C PRO A 10 35.71 24.44 -7.26
N SER A 11 35.32 25.49 -6.53
CA SER A 11 35.64 25.58 -5.10
C SER A 11 35.07 24.38 -4.33
N ALA A 12 35.71 24.03 -3.20
CA ALA A 12 35.23 22.98 -2.31
C ALA A 12 33.75 23.17 -1.91
N TYR A 13 33.30 24.43 -1.82
CA TYR A 13 31.92 24.80 -1.58
C TYR A 13 30.97 24.36 -2.71
N TYR A 14 31.35 24.60 -3.97
CA TYR A 14 30.57 24.14 -5.13
C TYR A 14 30.50 22.61 -5.18
N ALA A 15 31.60 21.91 -4.88
CA ALA A 15 31.63 20.45 -4.84
C ALA A 15 30.71 19.90 -3.73
N ALA A 16 30.75 20.49 -2.53
CA ALA A 16 29.90 20.08 -1.41
C ALA A 16 28.40 20.31 -1.70
N LYS A 17 28.06 21.46 -2.31
CA LYS A 17 26.67 21.78 -2.68
C LYS A 17 26.12 20.84 -3.75
N LYS A 18 26.94 20.46 -4.74
CA LYS A 18 26.55 19.50 -5.78
C LYS A 18 26.29 18.10 -5.21
N ARG A 19 27.16 17.64 -4.29
CA ARG A 19 26.96 16.36 -3.59
C ARG A 19 25.65 16.31 -2.80
N ARG A 20 25.31 17.38 -2.08
CA ARG A 20 24.05 17.45 -1.31
C ARG A 20 22.81 17.43 -2.19
N ARG A 21 22.85 18.06 -3.37
CA ARG A 21 21.74 17.98 -4.34
C ARG A 21 21.59 16.58 -4.89
N SER A 22 22.70 15.94 -5.27
CA SER A 22 22.72 14.57 -5.77
C SER A 22 22.14 13.57 -4.76
N ASP A 23 22.56 13.64 -3.48
CA ASP A 23 22.05 12.75 -2.41
C ASP A 23 20.54 12.95 -2.18
N ARG A 24 20.06 14.20 -2.27
CA ARG A 24 18.62 14.49 -2.17
C ARG A 24 17.83 13.92 -3.35
N GLU A 25 18.32 14.12 -4.57
CA GLU A 25 17.70 13.62 -5.81
C GLU A 25 17.74 12.08 -5.93
N GLU A 26 18.70 11.43 -5.26
CA GLU A 26 18.79 9.97 -5.15
C GLU A 26 17.75 9.45 -4.14
N ARG A 27 17.66 10.05 -2.95
CA ARG A 27 16.63 9.70 -1.96
C ARG A 27 15.20 9.90 -2.47
N ASP A 28 14.94 10.99 -3.19
CA ASP A 28 13.61 11.26 -3.74
C ASP A 28 13.27 10.30 -4.90
N ARG A 29 14.26 9.71 -5.59
CA ARG A 29 14.06 8.65 -6.59
C ARG A 29 13.81 7.28 -5.97
N ASP A 30 14.49 6.97 -4.87
CA ASP A 30 14.34 5.70 -4.15
C ASP A 30 13.11 5.69 -3.21
N ALA A 31 12.45 6.84 -3.03
CA ALA A 31 11.12 6.94 -2.44
C ALA A 31 10.06 6.38 -3.41
N GLN A 32 10.13 5.08 -3.69
CA GLN A 32 9.01 4.33 -4.26
C GLN A 32 7.79 4.55 -3.36
N PRO A 33 6.63 4.97 -3.91
CA PRO A 33 5.40 4.98 -3.12
C PRO A 33 5.17 3.55 -2.67
N LYS A 34 5.34 3.30 -1.37
CA LYS A 34 4.91 2.04 -0.77
C LYS A 34 3.43 1.95 -1.08
N GLN A 35 3.03 1.00 -1.92
CA GLN A 35 1.63 0.69 -2.09
C GLN A 35 1.14 0.27 -0.71
N GLU A 36 0.36 1.13 -0.07
CA GLU A 36 -0.37 0.76 1.13
C GLU A 36 -1.26 -0.40 0.71
N GLU A 37 -0.95 -1.59 1.23
CA GLU A 37 -1.80 -2.76 1.07
C GLU A 37 -3.09 -2.45 1.82
N ASP A 38 -4.16 -2.23 1.05
CA ASP A 38 -5.50 -2.10 1.61
C ASP A 38 -5.93 -3.48 2.11
N PRO A 39 -6.05 -3.67 3.43
CA PRO A 39 -6.36 -4.97 4.04
C PRO A 39 -7.74 -5.50 3.65
N LEU A 40 -8.60 -4.66 3.04
CA LEU A 40 -9.91 -5.04 2.58
C LEU A 40 -9.96 -5.51 1.12
N LYS A 41 -8.85 -5.41 0.37
CA LYS A 41 -8.81 -5.83 -1.05
C LYS A 41 -9.28 -7.27 -1.26
N ASP A 42 -8.97 -8.15 -0.33
CA ASP A 42 -9.31 -9.57 -0.38
C ASP A 42 -10.42 -9.97 0.61
N ALA A 43 -11.08 -8.99 1.24
CA ALA A 43 -12.14 -9.29 2.21
C ALA A 43 -13.41 -9.76 1.50
N THR A 44 -13.87 -10.97 1.83
CA THR A 44 -15.09 -11.59 1.28
C THR A 44 -16.27 -11.60 2.25
N THR A 45 -16.12 -10.99 3.44
CA THR A 45 -17.12 -11.03 4.50
C THR A 45 -17.90 -9.72 4.56
N ILE A 46 -19.23 -9.82 4.49
CA ILE A 46 -20.14 -8.66 4.55
C ILE A 46 -21.11 -8.80 5.73
N TYR A 47 -21.45 -7.66 6.34
CA TYR A 47 -22.51 -7.58 7.34
C TYR A 47 -23.79 -7.05 6.71
N VAL A 48 -24.92 -7.72 6.96
CA VAL A 48 -26.23 -7.29 6.49
C VAL A 48 -27.13 -7.05 7.70
N GLY A 49 -27.55 -5.79 7.88
CA GLY A 49 -28.42 -5.34 8.98
C GLY A 49 -29.79 -4.87 8.49
N ASN A 50 -30.63 -4.43 9.44
CA ASN A 50 -31.99 -3.95 9.17
C ASN A 50 -32.88 -4.98 8.44
N LEU A 51 -32.60 -6.27 8.68
CA LEU A 51 -33.43 -7.37 8.22
C LEU A 51 -34.66 -7.50 9.14
N SER A 52 -35.76 -7.95 8.56
CA SER A 52 -36.96 -8.28 9.33
C SER A 52 -36.66 -9.44 10.28
N PHE A 53 -37.25 -9.46 11.48
CA PHE A 53 -37.13 -10.59 12.41
C PHE A 53 -37.66 -11.92 11.83
N TYR A 54 -38.45 -11.85 10.77
CA TYR A 54 -38.95 -13.02 10.04
C TYR A 54 -37.96 -13.54 8.99
N THR A 55 -36.84 -12.86 8.77
CA THR A 55 -35.82 -13.29 7.80
C THR A 55 -34.95 -14.38 8.41
N THR A 56 -34.82 -15.53 7.73
CA THR A 56 -33.98 -16.65 8.17
C THR A 56 -32.66 -16.69 7.41
N GLU A 57 -31.70 -17.46 7.94
CA GLU A 57 -30.40 -17.62 7.31
C GLU A 57 -30.52 -18.28 5.93
N GLU A 58 -31.40 -19.26 5.78
CA GLU A 58 -31.64 -19.98 4.52
C GLU A 58 -32.12 -19.04 3.42
N GLN A 59 -32.98 -18.09 3.76
CA GLN A 59 -33.46 -17.09 2.80
C GLN A 59 -32.32 -16.17 2.31
N ILE A 60 -31.37 -15.85 3.19
CA ILE A 60 -30.17 -15.08 2.83
C ILE A 60 -29.26 -15.93 1.93
N HIS A 61 -29.00 -17.19 2.30
CA HIS A 61 -28.20 -18.12 1.48
C HIS A 61 -28.79 -18.34 0.09
N GLU A 62 -30.11 -18.57 -0.02
CA GLU A 62 -30.78 -18.71 -1.31
C GLU A 62 -30.65 -17.44 -2.16
N LEU A 63 -30.81 -16.26 -1.55
CA LEU A 63 -30.70 -14.99 -2.26
C LEU A 63 -29.30 -14.76 -2.85
N PHE A 64 -28.26 -15.13 -2.10
CA PHE A 64 -26.86 -14.95 -2.50
C PHE A 64 -26.28 -16.10 -3.32
N SER A 65 -26.95 -17.26 -3.38
CA SER A 65 -26.52 -18.45 -4.13
C SER A 65 -26.14 -18.18 -5.60
N LYS A 66 -26.81 -17.21 -6.25
CA LYS A 66 -26.55 -16.81 -7.64
C LYS A 66 -25.27 -15.98 -7.83
N TYR A 67 -24.71 -15.44 -6.74
CA TYR A 67 -23.50 -14.62 -6.74
C TYR A 67 -22.26 -15.38 -6.29
N GLY A 68 -22.41 -16.62 -5.83
CA GLY A 68 -21.31 -17.48 -5.39
C GLY A 68 -21.70 -18.35 -4.20
N HIS A 69 -20.74 -19.12 -3.71
CA HIS A 69 -20.92 -19.89 -2.49
C HIS A 69 -20.80 -18.97 -1.27
N THR A 70 -21.88 -18.82 -0.51
CA THR A 70 -21.88 -18.13 0.77
C THR A 70 -21.39 -19.07 1.86
N PHE A 71 -20.28 -18.72 2.52
CA PHE A 71 -19.81 -19.43 3.71
C PHE A 71 -20.41 -18.80 4.97
N SER A 72 -20.93 -19.60 5.89
CA SER A 72 -21.26 -19.13 7.23
C SER A 72 -19.99 -19.09 8.10
N LEU A 73 -19.97 -18.25 9.14
CA LEU A 73 -18.84 -18.14 10.09
C LEU A 73 -18.38 -19.51 10.68
N PRO A 74 -19.29 -20.41 11.07
CA PRO A 74 -18.94 -21.78 11.46
C PRO A 74 -18.25 -22.59 10.35
N ASP A 75 -18.64 -22.40 9.09
CA ASP A 75 -18.07 -23.14 7.96
C ASP A 75 -16.65 -22.65 7.62
N MET A 76 -16.38 -21.35 7.82
CA MET A 76 -15.05 -20.77 7.59
C MET A 76 -13.98 -21.29 8.56
N GLN A 77 -14.35 -21.75 9.76
CA GLN A 77 -13.40 -22.33 10.72
C GLN A 77 -12.88 -23.71 10.32
N ASN A 78 -13.56 -24.39 9.39
CA ASN A 78 -13.17 -25.71 8.88
C ASN A 78 -12.50 -25.65 7.49
N ALA A 79 -12.35 -24.45 6.92
CA ALA A 79 -11.81 -24.23 5.58
C ALA A 79 -10.30 -23.88 5.56
N VAL A 80 -9.60 -24.01 6.70
CA VAL A 80 -8.16 -23.73 6.86
C VAL A 80 -7.42 -24.96 7.36
#